data_AF-A0A0N0PFI8-F1
#
_entry.id   AF-A0A0N0PFI8-F1
#
_cell.length_a   1.000
_cell.length_b   1.000
_cell.length_c   1.000
_cell.angle_alpha   90.00
_cell.angle_beta   90.00
_cell.angle_gamma   90.00
#
_symmetry.space_group_name_H-M   'P 1'
#
loop_
_entity.id
_entity.type
_entity.pdbx_description
1 polymer ?
#
loop_
_entity_poly.entity_id
_entity_poly.type
_entity_poly.pdbx_seq_one_letter_code
_entity_poly.pdbx_strand_id
1 'polypeptide(L)'
;EPLNGHPEVIPQKLWYLLAAFLFLAYTLDGIDGKQARRTQTSGPLGELFDHGLDSYSVFFIPACLYSIFGRWDFSIPPIRMYYVMWNLLLNFYLSHWEKYNTGVLFLPWGYDFSMWVCTFSLYTSKYINNYTPNFVREELKTNFLSILCLLHIIHITLRLEHNILSYTLRTGKMRSFSEALRPLWSILAIFTVTTLWIHKSSVLPDYDLRAVFLLIGTLFSNVAVSFPLSNFKDTL
;
A
#
# COMPACT_ATOMS: atom_id res chain seq x y z
N GLU A 1 -11.28 14.26 28.19
CA GLU A 1 -10.81 13.02 28.87
C GLU A 1 -10.63 11.93 27.83
N PRO A 2 -9.62 11.05 27.94
CA PRO A 2 -9.53 9.90 27.04
C PRO A 2 -10.78 9.04 27.21
N LEU A 3 -11.42 8.68 26.09
CA LEU A 3 -12.72 7.98 26.03
C LEU A 3 -12.79 6.67 26.86
N ASN A 4 -11.65 6.10 27.25
CA ASN A 4 -11.56 4.78 27.88
C ASN A 4 -10.87 4.76 29.26
N GLY A 5 -10.65 5.90 29.93
CA GLY A 5 -10.16 5.95 31.32
C GLY A 5 -8.75 5.40 31.61
N HIS A 6 -8.11 4.76 30.63
CA HIS A 6 -6.71 4.37 30.69
C HIS A 6 -5.90 5.26 29.75
N PRO A 7 -4.84 5.94 30.22
CA PRO A 7 -3.81 6.41 29.32
C PRO A 7 -3.13 5.16 28.76
N GLU A 8 -3.57 4.70 27.58
CA GLU A 8 -2.85 3.67 26.81
C GLU A 8 -1.51 4.25 26.38
N VAL A 9 -0.53 4.23 27.28
CA VAL A 9 0.85 4.55 26.98
C VAL A 9 1.44 3.32 26.32
N ILE A 10 1.42 3.30 24.98
CA ILE A 10 2.09 2.26 24.21
C ILE A 10 3.58 2.25 24.62
N PRO A 11 4.13 1.11 25.10
CA PRO A 11 5.51 1.06 25.56
C PRO A 11 6.49 1.48 24.46
N GLN A 12 7.44 2.37 24.77
CA GLN A 12 8.39 2.86 23.76
C GLN A 12 9.22 1.75 23.10
N LYS A 13 9.54 0.71 23.87
CA LYS A 13 10.24 -0.48 23.36
C LYS A 13 9.49 -1.14 22.21
N LEU A 14 8.15 -1.09 22.21
CA LEU A 14 7.35 -1.65 21.13
C LEU A 14 7.59 -0.90 19.81
N TRP A 15 7.67 0.43 19.84
CA TRP A 15 7.94 1.24 18.65
C TRP A 15 9.31 0.94 18.04
N TYR A 16 10.33 0.75 18.88
CA TYR A 16 11.66 0.34 18.41
C TYR A 16 11.66 -1.06 17.80
N LEU A 17 10.95 -2.01 18.42
CA LEU A 17 10.80 -3.35 17.87
C LEU A 17 10.05 -3.35 16.54
N LEU A 18 8.96 -2.58 16.43
CA LEU A 18 8.21 -2.43 15.18
C LEU A 18 9.06 -1.81 14.07
N ALA A 19 9.87 -0.79 14.37
CA ALA A 19 10.80 -0.21 13.41
C ALA A 19 11.85 -1.24 12.95
N ALA A 20 12.43 -2.01 13.88
CA ALA A 20 13.40 -3.05 13.56
C ALA A 20 12.79 -4.16 12.70
N PHE A 21 11.58 -4.61 13.03
CA PHE A 21 10.88 -5.63 12.25
C PHE A 21 10.45 -5.12 10.88
N LEU A 22 9.97 -3.88 10.75
CA LEU A 22 9.63 -3.29 9.46
C LEU A 22 10.87 -3.18 8.56
N PHE A 23 11.99 -2.68 9.11
CA PHE A 23 13.27 -2.61 8.40
C PHE A 23 13.73 -3.99 7.95
N LEU A 24 13.67 -4.98 8.85
CA LEU A 24 14.05 -6.35 8.53
C LEU A 24 13.15 -6.95 7.47
N ALA A 25 11.83 -6.82 7.60
CA ALA A 25 10.86 -7.33 6.62
C ALA A 25 11.13 -6.76 5.23
N TYR A 26 11.20 -5.43 5.09
CA TYR A 26 11.51 -4.77 3.83
C TYR A 26 12.89 -5.17 3.26
N THR A 27 13.90 -5.35 4.12
CA THR A 27 15.24 -5.75 3.67
C THR A 27 15.27 -7.21 3.21
N LEU A 28 14.58 -8.10 3.94
CA LEU A 28 14.51 -9.52 3.63
C LEU A 28 13.71 -9.78 2.34
N ASP A 29 12.65 -9.01 2.13
CA ASP A 29 11.89 -8.96 0.88
C ASP A 29 12.81 -8.60 -0.30
N GLY A 30 13.56 -7.50 -0.23
CA GLY A 30 14.45 -7.08 -1.31
C GLY A 30 15.65 -8.02 -1.62
N ILE A 31 15.93 -9.03 -0.80
CA ILE A 31 17.02 -10.00 -1.03
C ILE A 31 16.54 -11.36 -1.53
N ASP A 32 15.28 -11.71 -1.38
CA ASP A 32 14.79 -13.07 -1.62
C ASP A 32 14.92 -13.47 -3.11
N GLY A 33 14.60 -12.58 -4.04
CA GLY A 33 14.70 -12.80 -5.47
C GLY A 33 16.16 -12.82 -5.94
N LYS A 34 17.04 -12.04 -5.27
CA LYS A 34 18.49 -12.12 -5.52
C LYS A 34 19.03 -13.48 -5.09
N GLN A 35 18.59 -13.96 -3.93
CA GLN A 35 18.99 -15.26 -3.42
C GLN A 35 18.45 -16.38 -4.32
N ALA A 36 17.17 -16.35 -4.70
CA ALA A 36 16.56 -17.35 -5.59
C ALA A 36 17.28 -17.46 -6.95
N ARG A 37 17.69 -16.33 -7.53
CA ARG A 37 18.51 -16.31 -8.76
C ARG A 37 19.90 -16.92 -8.52
N ARG A 38 20.53 -16.61 -7.39
CA ARG A 38 21.85 -17.16 -7.03
C ARG A 38 21.81 -18.67 -6.82
N THR A 39 20.77 -19.19 -6.19
CA THR A 39 20.59 -20.62 -5.90
C THR A 39 19.92 -21.40 -7.02
N GLN A 40 19.54 -20.74 -8.12
CA GLN A 40 18.78 -21.35 -9.23
C GLN A 40 17.46 -21.98 -8.78
N THR A 41 16.82 -21.39 -7.77
CA THR A 41 15.53 -21.81 -7.21
C THR A 41 14.39 -20.85 -7.56
N SER A 42 14.60 -19.96 -8.53
CA SER A 42 13.53 -19.10 -9.05
C SER A 42 12.43 -19.96 -9.68
N GLY A 43 11.18 -19.73 -9.30
CA GLY A 43 10.05 -20.46 -9.85
C GLY A 43 8.71 -19.78 -9.63
N PRO A 44 7.65 -20.23 -10.33
CA PRO A 44 6.33 -19.62 -10.28
C PRO A 44 5.72 -19.53 -8.88
N LEU A 45 5.93 -20.56 -8.07
CA LEU A 45 5.43 -20.60 -6.69
C LEU A 45 6.11 -19.54 -5.81
N GLY A 46 7.42 -19.32 -6.01
CA GLY A 46 8.16 -18.28 -5.29
C GLY A 46 7.64 -16.89 -5.61
N GLU A 47 7.45 -16.59 -6.90
CA GLU A 47 6.88 -15.31 -7.35
C GLU A 47 5.42 -15.13 -6.88
N LEU A 48 4.62 -16.19 -6.83
CA LEU A 48 3.27 -16.13 -6.28
C LEU A 48 3.27 -15.83 -4.78
N PHE A 49 4.18 -16.46 -4.03
CA PHE A 49 4.30 -16.30 -2.59
C PHE A 49 4.80 -14.91 -2.20
N ASP A 50 5.88 -14.46 -2.84
CA ASP A 50 6.45 -13.12 -2.75
C ASP A 50 5.36 -12.06 -2.97
N HIS A 51 4.70 -12.11 -4.14
CA HIS A 51 3.62 -11.19 -4.49
C HIS A 51 2.42 -11.24 -3.51
N GLY A 52 2.08 -12.43 -2.99
CA GLY A 52 1.02 -12.59 -2.01
C GLY A 52 1.32 -11.91 -0.69
N LEU A 53 2.52 -12.13 -0.16
CA LEU A 53 2.98 -11.48 1.08
C LEU A 53 3.11 -9.96 0.91
N ASP A 54 3.63 -9.52 -0.23
CA ASP A 54 3.77 -8.11 -0.57
C ASP A 54 2.40 -7.41 -0.58
N SER A 55 1.45 -7.98 -1.32
CA SER A 55 0.09 -7.42 -1.44
C SER A 55 -0.66 -7.36 -0.10
N TYR A 56 -0.45 -8.35 0.77
CA TYR A 56 -1.02 -8.37 2.11
C TYR A 56 -0.33 -7.37 3.03
N SER A 57 0.98 -7.14 2.85
CA SER A 57 1.74 -6.26 3.73
C SER A 57 1.46 -4.78 3.51
N VAL A 58 0.96 -4.39 2.32
CA VAL A 58 0.69 -2.99 1.97
C VAL A 58 -0.20 -2.27 2.98
N PHE A 59 -1.23 -2.93 3.54
CA PHE A 59 -2.16 -2.25 4.47
C PHE A 59 -1.55 -1.98 5.86
N PHE A 60 -0.46 -2.66 6.25
CA PHE A 60 0.21 -2.37 7.51
C PHE A 60 0.89 -1.00 7.50
N ILE A 61 1.30 -0.51 6.32
CA ILE A 61 1.90 0.84 6.18
C ILE A 61 0.91 1.95 6.62
N PRO A 62 -0.30 2.08 6.06
CA PRO A 62 -1.27 3.07 6.52
C PRO A 62 -1.76 2.81 7.95
N ALA A 63 -1.81 1.55 8.41
CA ALA A 63 -2.15 1.23 9.80
C ALA A 63 -1.09 1.73 10.80
N CYS A 64 0.19 1.61 10.45
CA CYS A 64 1.31 2.16 11.22
C CYS A 64 1.28 3.69 11.22
N LEU A 65 1.09 4.32 10.06
CA LEU A 65 0.94 5.78 9.96
C LEU A 65 -0.24 6.28 10.81
N TYR A 66 -1.38 5.59 10.75
CA TYR A 66 -2.54 5.89 11.59
C TYR A 66 -2.23 5.75 13.07
N SER A 67 -1.42 4.77 13.47
CA SER A 67 -1.06 4.57 14.87
C SER A 67 -0.14 5.67 15.41
N ILE A 68 0.70 6.26 14.56
CA ILE A 68 1.60 7.38 14.92
C ILE A 68 0.82 8.71 14.98
N PHE A 69 0.02 9.00 13.95
CA PHE A 69 -0.63 10.31 13.79
C PHE A 69 -2.08 10.36 14.30
N GLY A 70 -2.73 9.21 14.53
CA GLY A 70 -4.18 9.11 14.64
C GLY A 70 -4.81 9.28 16.04
N ARG A 71 -4.02 9.50 17.11
CA ARG A 71 -4.55 9.44 18.50
C ARG A 71 -4.55 10.75 19.30
N TRP A 72 -4.35 11.90 18.66
CA TRP A 72 -4.28 13.22 19.35
C TRP A 72 -5.09 14.30 18.62
N ASP A 73 -5.11 15.54 19.12
CA ASP A 73 -5.87 16.69 18.59
C ASP A 73 -5.63 16.98 17.09
N PHE A 74 -4.52 16.47 16.55
CA PHE A 74 -4.09 16.62 15.17
C PHE A 74 -4.26 15.35 14.32
N SER A 75 -5.14 14.44 14.76
CA SER A 75 -5.45 13.19 14.05
C SER A 75 -6.07 13.45 12.68
N ILE A 76 -5.65 12.64 11.70
CA ILE A 76 -6.29 12.60 10.38
C ILE A 76 -7.65 11.92 10.56
N PRO A 77 -8.77 12.55 10.11
CA PRO A 77 -10.10 11.96 10.19
C PRO A 77 -10.14 10.52 9.66
N PRO A 78 -10.85 9.58 10.31
CA PRO A 78 -10.97 8.18 9.89
C PRO A 78 -11.25 7.99 8.39
N ILE A 79 -12.20 8.77 7.86
CA ILE A 79 -12.56 8.72 6.44
C ILE A 79 -11.43 9.15 5.49
N ARG A 80 -10.57 10.08 5.91
CA ARG A 80 -9.39 10.45 5.12
C ARG A 80 -8.35 9.34 5.13
N MET A 81 -8.16 8.67 6.27
CA MET A 81 -7.27 7.51 6.35
C MET A 81 -7.74 6.33 5.51
N TYR A 82 -9.05 6.14 5.38
CA TYR A 82 -9.62 5.18 4.43
C TYR A 82 -9.15 5.44 2.98
N TYR A 83 -9.20 6.71 2.54
CA TYR A 83 -8.73 7.06 1.20
C TYR A 83 -7.20 7.01 1.05
N VAL A 84 -6.44 7.35 2.10
CA VAL A 84 -4.98 7.15 2.12
C VAL A 84 -4.64 5.66 1.92
N MET A 85 -5.32 4.76 2.64
CA MET A 85 -5.13 3.33 2.48
C MET A 85 -5.42 2.89 1.04
N TRP A 86 -6.58 3.28 0.49
CA TRP A 86 -6.92 2.95 -0.90
C TRP A 86 -5.93 3.51 -1.92
N ASN A 87 -5.41 4.70 -1.71
CA ASN A 87 -4.37 5.28 -2.57
C ASN A 87 -3.12 4.39 -2.61
N LEU A 88 -2.67 3.88 -1.46
CA LEU A 88 -1.52 2.98 -1.37
C LEU A 88 -1.79 1.62 -2.04
N LEU A 89 -2.95 1.01 -1.75
CA LEU A 89 -3.37 -0.26 -2.36
C LEU A 89 -3.47 -0.15 -3.89
N LEU A 90 -4.11 0.91 -4.41
CA LEU A 90 -4.20 1.15 -5.85
C LEU A 90 -2.82 1.38 -6.48
N ASN A 91 -1.91 2.07 -5.78
CA ASN A 91 -0.57 2.33 -6.33
C ASN A 91 0.23 1.04 -6.48
N PHE A 92 0.14 0.13 -5.49
CA PHE A 92 0.69 -1.22 -5.58
C PHE A 92 0.06 -2.00 -6.75
N TYR A 93 -1.27 -1.99 -6.84
CA TYR A 93 -2.01 -2.75 -7.86
C TYR A 93 -1.67 -2.29 -9.28
N LEU A 94 -1.55 -0.98 -9.49
CA LEU A 94 -1.26 -0.40 -10.80
C LEU A 94 0.15 -0.75 -11.32
N SER A 95 1.15 -0.87 -10.45
CA SER A 95 2.49 -1.35 -10.85
C SER A 95 2.45 -2.81 -11.33
N HIS A 96 1.57 -3.63 -10.76
CA HIS A 96 1.37 -5.02 -11.21
C HIS A 96 0.49 -5.11 -12.45
N TRP A 97 -0.46 -4.19 -12.62
CA TRP A 97 -1.19 -4.03 -13.87
C TRP A 97 -0.27 -3.60 -15.02
N GLU A 98 0.70 -2.72 -14.78
CA GLU A 98 1.75 -2.38 -15.75
C GLU A 98 2.56 -3.61 -16.11
N LYS A 99 3.09 -4.36 -15.12
CA LYS A 99 3.78 -5.64 -15.35
C LYS A 99 2.94 -6.63 -16.15
N TYR A 100 1.65 -6.71 -15.85
CA TYR A 100 0.74 -7.57 -16.59
C TYR A 100 0.79 -7.21 -18.07
N ASN A 101 0.64 -5.94 -18.47
CA ASN A 101 0.60 -5.53 -19.87
C ASN A 101 1.97 -5.51 -20.58
N THR A 102 3.02 -5.05 -19.91
CA THR A 102 4.35 -4.84 -20.50
C THR A 102 5.27 -6.06 -20.34
N GLY A 103 5.00 -6.93 -19.36
CA GLY A 103 5.89 -8.03 -18.96
C GLY A 103 7.05 -7.61 -18.05
N VAL A 104 7.22 -6.31 -17.78
CA VAL A 104 8.31 -5.78 -16.95
C VAL A 104 7.74 -5.11 -15.71
N LEU A 105 8.24 -5.48 -14.54
CA LEU A 105 7.87 -4.83 -13.28
C LEU A 105 8.79 -3.63 -13.04
N PHE A 106 8.23 -2.43 -13.13
CA PHE A 106 8.91 -1.21 -12.72
C PHE A 106 8.45 -0.82 -11.31
N LEU A 107 9.32 -1.01 -10.31
CA LEU A 107 9.08 -0.50 -8.97
C LEU A 107 9.61 0.94 -8.86
N PRO A 108 8.75 1.92 -8.57
CA PRO A 108 9.19 3.28 -8.30
C PRO A 108 9.90 3.35 -6.94
N TRP A 109 10.99 4.12 -6.89
CA TRP A 109 11.76 4.44 -5.67
C TRP A 109 10.89 5.03 -4.54
N GLY A 110 9.70 5.53 -4.87
CA GLY A 110 8.74 6.03 -3.88
C GLY A 110 8.33 4.96 -2.85
N TYR A 111 8.30 3.68 -3.22
CA TYR A 111 8.03 2.59 -2.28
C TYR A 111 9.16 2.47 -1.24
N ASP A 112 10.41 2.36 -1.69
CA ASP A 112 11.59 2.26 -0.84
C ASP A 112 11.69 3.47 0.11
N PHE A 113 11.47 4.67 -0.43
CA PHE A 113 11.43 5.90 0.36
C PHE A 113 10.32 5.85 1.42
N SER A 114 9.13 5.37 1.08
CA SER A 114 8.02 5.24 2.03
C SER A 114 8.33 4.26 3.16
N MET A 115 9.03 3.15 2.88
CA MET A 115 9.44 2.17 3.88
C MET A 115 10.49 2.72 4.84
N TRP A 116 11.46 3.47 4.33
CA TRP A 116 12.44 4.17 5.16
C TRP A 116 11.81 5.24 6.03
N VAL A 117 10.92 6.06 5.46
CA VAL A 117 10.19 7.10 6.21
C VAL A 117 9.33 6.47 7.31
N CYS A 118 8.62 5.38 7.02
CA CYS A 118 7.79 4.68 8.01
C CYS A 118 8.66 4.10 9.14
N THR A 119 9.75 3.42 8.79
CA THR A 119 10.72 2.86 9.74
C THR A 119 11.32 3.94 10.65
N PHE A 120 11.80 5.04 10.05
CA PHE A 120 12.38 6.16 10.78
C PHE A 120 11.33 6.84 11.68
N SER A 121 10.10 6.98 11.20
CA SER A 121 9.00 7.58 11.97
C SER A 121 8.60 6.72 13.17
N LEU A 122 8.60 5.38 13.04
CA LEU A 122 8.37 4.47 14.15
C LEU A 122 9.50 4.58 15.19
N TYR A 123 10.76 4.56 14.73
CA TYR A 123 11.93 4.69 15.59
C TYR A 123 11.97 6.03 16.33
N THR A 124 11.61 7.13 15.66
CA THR A 124 11.65 8.48 16.23
C THR A 124 10.31 8.95 16.79
N SER A 125 9.29 8.09 16.90
CA SER A 125 7.94 8.42 17.33
C SER A 125 7.87 9.23 18.64
N LYS A 126 8.77 8.96 19.60
CA LYS A 126 8.93 9.75 20.83
C LYS A 126 9.26 11.22 20.55
N TYR A 127 10.22 11.45 19.65
CA TYR A 127 10.72 12.77 19.31
C TYR A 127 9.74 13.51 18.39
N ILE A 128 9.16 12.82 17.41
CA ILE A 128 8.14 13.38 16.52
C ILE A 128 6.96 13.91 17.33
N ASN A 129 6.47 13.16 18.32
CA ASN A 129 5.34 13.62 19.12
C ASN A 129 5.67 14.83 19.99
N ASN A 130 6.91 14.94 20.51
CA ASN A 130 7.30 16.01 21.41
C ASN A 130 7.87 17.27 20.72
N TYR A 131 8.44 17.14 19.52
CA TYR A 131 9.21 18.21 18.86
C TYR A 131 8.66 18.67 17.51
N THR A 132 7.65 17.99 16.93
CA THR A 132 7.02 18.48 15.69
C THR A 132 6.13 19.69 15.98
N PRO A 133 6.43 20.88 15.40
CA PRO A 133 5.62 22.07 15.61
C PRO A 133 4.17 21.87 15.20
N ASN A 134 3.22 22.45 15.94
CA ASN A 134 1.79 22.30 15.68
C ASN A 134 1.38 22.73 14.27
N PHE A 135 2.04 23.76 13.71
CA PHE A 135 1.82 24.19 12.32
C PHE A 135 2.11 23.07 11.31
N VAL A 136 3.24 22.37 11.45
CA VAL A 136 3.60 21.25 10.56
C VAL A 136 2.59 20.11 10.68
N ARG A 137 2.07 19.88 11.89
CA ARG A 137 1.09 18.82 12.15
C ARG A 137 -0.28 19.15 11.53
N GLU A 138 -0.72 20.40 11.59
CA GLU A 138 -1.95 20.88 10.94
C GLU A 138 -1.84 20.87 9.41
N GLU A 139 -0.69 21.25 8.87
CA GLU A 139 -0.39 21.15 7.43
C GLU A 139 -0.47 19.70 6.95
N LEU A 140 0.17 18.76 7.67
CA LEU A 140 0.07 17.34 7.37
C LEU A 140 -1.37 16.85 7.46
N LYS A 141 -2.12 17.18 8.51
CA LYS A 141 -3.53 16.79 8.64
C LYS A 141 -4.40 17.30 7.49
N THR A 142 -4.14 18.51 7.02
CA THR A 142 -4.97 19.18 6.00
C THR A 142 -4.61 18.75 4.59
N ASN A 143 -3.31 18.71 4.27
CA ASN A 143 -2.82 18.61 2.90
C ASN A 143 -2.28 17.22 2.52
N PHE A 144 -2.03 16.32 3.48
CA PHE A 144 -1.41 15.01 3.20
C PHE A 144 -2.20 14.16 2.19
N LEU A 145 -3.53 14.04 2.36
CA LEU A 145 -4.36 13.31 1.41
C LEU A 145 -4.31 13.94 0.01
N SER A 146 -4.37 15.27 -0.07
CA SER A 146 -4.34 16.00 -1.35
C SER A 146 -3.01 15.79 -2.09
N ILE A 147 -1.89 15.84 -1.36
CA ILE A 147 -0.55 15.55 -1.90
C ILE A 147 -0.47 14.11 -2.43
N LEU A 148 -0.96 13.13 -1.66
CA LEU A 148 -1.00 11.74 -2.10
C LEU A 148 -1.86 11.54 -3.34
N CYS A 149 -3.02 12.21 -3.43
CA CYS A 149 -3.86 12.17 -4.63
C CYS A 149 -3.15 12.75 -5.85
N LEU A 150 -2.44 13.88 -5.70
CA LEU A 150 -1.66 14.48 -6.79
C LEU A 150 -0.54 13.55 -7.28
N LEU A 151 0.24 12.98 -6.35
CA LEU A 151 1.29 12.00 -6.67
C LEU A 151 0.70 10.76 -7.37
N HIS A 152 -0.47 10.31 -6.92
CA HIS A 152 -1.15 9.17 -7.53
C HIS A 152 -1.62 9.44 -8.95
N ILE A 153 -2.14 10.64 -9.23
CA ILE A 153 -2.50 11.08 -10.59
C ILE A 153 -1.25 11.09 -11.48
N ILE A 154 -0.13 11.65 -11.00
CA ILE A 154 1.15 11.66 -11.73
C ILE A 154 1.58 10.22 -12.05
N HIS A 155 1.56 9.32 -11.07
CA HIS A 155 1.94 7.93 -11.29
C HIS A 155 1.00 7.19 -12.26
N ILE A 156 -0.30 7.46 -12.25
CA ILE A 156 -1.24 6.91 -13.25
C ILE A 156 -0.84 7.39 -14.65
N THR A 157 -0.61 8.70 -14.83
CA THR A 157 -0.23 9.28 -16.12
C THR A 157 1.04 8.63 -16.67
N LEU A 158 2.10 8.53 -15.84
CA LEU A 158 3.36 7.91 -16.24
C LEU A 158 3.19 6.44 -16.66
N ARG A 159 2.37 5.66 -15.94
CA ARG A 159 2.08 4.26 -16.28
C ARG A 159 1.28 4.12 -17.57
N LEU A 160 0.35 5.03 -17.83
CA LEU A 160 -0.39 5.06 -19.10
C LEU A 160 0.55 5.37 -20.26
N GLU A 161 1.45 6.34 -20.10
CA GLU A 161 2.47 6.67 -21.10
C GLU A 161 3.39 5.48 -21.37
N HIS A 162 3.89 4.79 -20.34
CA HIS A 162 4.70 3.59 -20.51
C HIS A 162 3.95 2.46 -21.22
N ASN A 163 2.69 2.22 -20.89
CA ASN A 163 1.88 1.23 -21.60
C ASN A 163 1.71 1.63 -23.08
N ILE A 164 1.35 2.87 -23.38
CA ILE A 164 1.21 3.36 -24.77
C ILE A 164 2.54 3.22 -25.54
N LEU A 165 3.65 3.60 -24.90
CA LEU A 165 4.98 3.47 -25.48
C LEU A 165 5.33 2.00 -25.75
N SER A 166 4.98 1.10 -24.83
CA SER A 166 5.19 -0.34 -24.99
C SER A 166 4.42 -0.92 -26.19
N TYR A 167 3.19 -0.43 -26.44
CA TYR A 167 2.43 -0.81 -27.63
C TYR A 167 3.01 -0.20 -28.91
N THR A 168 3.46 1.06 -28.86
CA THR A 168 4.06 1.76 -30.00
C THR A 168 5.37 1.09 -30.44
N LEU A 169 6.21 0.73 -29.47
CA LEU A 169 7.51 0.08 -29.70
C LEU A 169 7.40 -1.44 -29.86
N ARG A 170 6.21 -2.02 -29.67
CA ARG A 170 5.94 -3.47 -29.70
C ARG A 170 6.83 -4.28 -28.74
N THR A 171 7.11 -3.72 -27.57
CA THR A 171 7.97 -4.37 -26.56
C THR A 171 7.19 -5.14 -25.51
N GLY A 172 5.89 -4.87 -25.35
CA GLY A 172 5.02 -5.51 -24.35
C GLY A 172 4.30 -6.75 -24.86
N LYS A 173 3.32 -7.23 -24.09
CA LYS A 173 2.52 -8.42 -24.44
C LYS A 173 1.46 -8.17 -25.53
N MET A 174 1.27 -6.92 -25.95
CA MET A 174 0.35 -6.53 -27.05
C MET A 174 -1.08 -7.07 -26.90
N ARG A 175 -1.59 -7.11 -25.67
CA ARG A 175 -2.94 -7.62 -25.39
C ARG A 175 -4.02 -6.74 -26.03
N SER A 176 -5.18 -7.31 -26.31
CA SER A 176 -6.34 -6.52 -26.73
C SER A 176 -6.76 -5.54 -25.62
N PHE A 177 -7.43 -4.45 -25.97
CA PHE A 177 -7.86 -3.44 -25.00
C PHE A 177 -8.70 -4.02 -23.85
N SER A 178 -9.62 -4.94 -24.17
CA SER A 178 -10.46 -5.60 -23.17
C SER A 178 -9.66 -6.52 -22.24
N GLU A 179 -8.65 -7.22 -22.76
CA GLU A 179 -7.75 -8.07 -21.97
C GLU A 179 -6.79 -7.26 -21.10
N ALA A 180 -6.32 -6.12 -21.60
CA ALA A 180 -5.46 -5.20 -20.86
C ALA A 180 -6.17 -4.59 -19.65
N LEU A 181 -7.48 -4.30 -19.78
CA LEU A 181 -8.29 -3.77 -18.69
C LEU A 181 -8.90 -4.85 -17.78
N ARG A 182 -8.91 -6.13 -18.20
CA ARG A 182 -9.54 -7.23 -17.46
C ARG A 182 -9.20 -7.26 -15.96
N PRO A 183 -7.93 -7.08 -15.53
CA PRO A 183 -7.59 -7.14 -14.10
C PRO A 183 -8.15 -5.97 -13.29
N LEU A 184 -8.54 -4.85 -13.92
CA LEU A 184 -9.02 -3.67 -13.19
C LEU A 184 -10.45 -3.84 -12.67
N TRP A 185 -11.26 -4.72 -13.27
CA TRP A 185 -12.66 -4.89 -12.85
C TRP A 185 -12.81 -5.39 -11.41
N SER A 186 -11.99 -6.35 -11.00
CA SER A 186 -12.05 -6.92 -9.64
C SER A 186 -11.71 -5.88 -8.57
N ILE A 187 -10.67 -5.08 -8.79
CA ILE A 187 -10.26 -4.05 -7.82
C ILE A 187 -11.27 -2.90 -7.77
N LEU A 188 -11.83 -2.50 -8.91
CA LEU A 188 -12.88 -1.47 -8.98
C LEU A 188 -14.16 -1.93 -8.28
N ALA A 189 -14.53 -3.21 -8.42
CA ALA A 189 -15.68 -3.77 -7.74
C ALA A 189 -15.50 -3.74 -6.21
N ILE A 190 -14.35 -4.19 -5.69
CA ILE A 190 -14.07 -4.15 -4.25
C ILE A 190 -14.08 -2.69 -3.76
N PHE A 191 -13.35 -1.80 -4.44
CA PHE A 191 -13.32 -0.38 -4.10
C PHE A 191 -14.72 0.23 -4.03
N THR A 192 -15.56 -0.06 -5.01
CA THR A 192 -16.93 0.47 -5.07
C THR A 192 -17.77 -0.06 -3.92
N VAL A 193 -17.76 -1.38 -3.69
CA VAL A 193 -18.56 -2.01 -2.62
C VAL A 193 -18.12 -1.52 -1.23
N THR A 194 -16.82 -1.48 -0.95
CA THR A 194 -16.31 -1.03 0.35
C THR A 194 -16.55 0.46 0.56
N THR A 195 -16.48 1.27 -0.50
CA THR A 195 -16.74 2.71 -0.44
C THR A 195 -18.23 2.97 -0.19
N LEU A 196 -19.12 2.29 -0.90
CA LEU A 196 -20.55 2.38 -0.64
C LEU A 196 -20.89 1.95 0.79
N TRP A 197 -20.27 0.88 1.27
CA TRP A 197 -20.49 0.39 2.63
C TRP A 197 -20.04 1.39 3.70
N ILE A 198 -18.84 1.97 3.57
CA ILE A 198 -18.33 2.92 4.59
C ILE A 198 -19.10 4.24 4.60
N HIS A 199 -19.58 4.73 3.45
CA HIS A 199 -20.37 5.96 3.36
C HIS A 199 -21.83 5.78 3.78
N LYS A 200 -22.38 4.57 3.66
CA LYS A 200 -23.76 4.27 4.09
C LYS A 200 -23.85 3.88 5.56
N SER A 201 -22.76 3.44 6.16
CA SER A 201 -22.73 3.09 7.57
C SER A 201 -22.56 4.33 8.44
N SER A 202 -23.47 4.51 9.39
CA SER A 202 -23.39 5.57 10.40
C SER A 202 -22.44 5.25 11.57
N VAL A 203 -21.91 4.02 11.63
CA VAL A 203 -21.15 3.51 12.81
C VAL A 203 -19.74 3.06 12.45
N LEU A 204 -19.52 2.53 11.25
CA LEU A 204 -18.23 1.92 10.87
C LEU A 204 -17.03 2.89 10.97
N PRO A 205 -17.10 4.14 10.48
CA PRO A 205 -15.95 5.05 10.50
C PRO A 205 -15.44 5.35 11.91
N ASP A 206 -16.32 5.34 12.91
CA ASP A 206 -16.03 5.81 14.26
C ASP A 206 -15.86 4.67 15.28
N TYR A 207 -16.28 3.44 14.95
CA TYR A 207 -16.26 2.30 15.89
C TYR A 207 -14.93 1.52 15.88
N ASP A 208 -14.55 0.91 14.75
CA ASP A 208 -13.26 0.22 14.60
C ASP A 208 -12.79 0.20 13.15
N LEU A 209 -12.19 1.30 12.73
CA LEU A 209 -11.63 1.46 11.40
C LEU A 209 -10.51 0.44 11.08
N ARG A 210 -9.83 -0.08 12.11
CA ARG A 210 -8.69 -1.01 11.91
C ARG A 210 -9.17 -2.38 11.45
N ALA A 211 -10.27 -2.88 12.02
CA ALA A 211 -10.90 -4.11 11.56
C ALA A 211 -11.36 -3.99 10.10
N VAL A 212 -11.90 -2.84 9.72
CA VAL A 212 -12.29 -2.54 8.33
C VAL A 212 -11.07 -2.54 7.41
N PHE A 213 -9.96 -1.93 7.83
CA PHE A 213 -8.72 -1.92 7.06
C PHE A 213 -8.13 -3.32 6.88
N LEU A 214 -8.13 -4.14 7.93
CA LEU A 214 -7.68 -5.52 7.86
C LEU A 214 -8.52 -6.35 6.86
N LEU A 215 -9.84 -6.18 6.90
CA LEU A 215 -10.75 -6.83 5.94
C LEU A 215 -10.46 -6.38 4.50
N ILE A 216 -10.34 -5.07 4.26
CA ILE A 216 -10.05 -4.53 2.93
C ILE A 216 -8.68 -5.00 2.43
N GLY A 217 -7.65 -4.98 3.28
CA GLY A 217 -6.32 -5.51 2.95
C GLY A 217 -6.34 -6.99 2.59
N THR A 218 -7.14 -7.79 3.30
CA THR A 218 -7.32 -9.22 3.00
C THR A 218 -8.00 -9.43 1.65
N LEU A 219 -9.11 -8.72 1.40
CA LEU A 219 -9.83 -8.79 0.12
C LEU A 219 -8.95 -8.32 -1.05
N PHE A 220 -8.18 -7.26 -0.83
CA PHE A 220 -7.23 -6.73 -1.79
C PHE A 220 -6.16 -7.75 -2.16
N SER A 221 -5.50 -8.35 -1.17
CA SER A 221 -4.44 -9.34 -1.38
C SER A 221 -4.97 -10.55 -2.15
N ASN A 222 -6.17 -11.04 -1.82
CA ASN A 222 -6.81 -12.13 -2.55
C ASN A 222 -6.99 -11.81 -4.05
N VAL A 223 -7.34 -10.58 -4.39
CA VAL A 223 -7.43 -10.16 -5.81
C VAL A 223 -6.05 -9.96 -6.43
N ALA A 224 -5.11 -9.33 -5.73
CA ALA A 224 -3.76 -9.07 -6.23
C ALA A 224 -3.02 -10.37 -6.60
N VAL A 225 -3.14 -11.42 -5.78
CA VAL A 225 -2.55 -12.76 -6.01
C VAL A 225 -3.00 -13.40 -7.34
N SER A 226 -4.11 -12.94 -7.93
CA SER A 226 -4.56 -13.42 -9.24
C SER A 226 -3.67 -12.96 -10.41
N PHE A 227 -2.86 -11.90 -10.26
CA PHE A 227 -1.98 -11.40 -11.32
C PHE A 227 -0.87 -12.39 -11.71
N PRO A 228 -0.02 -12.87 -10.78
CA PRO A 228 0.98 -13.89 -11.10
C PRO A 228 0.35 -15.13 -11.76
N LEU A 229 -0.78 -15.61 -11.22
CA LEU A 229 -1.50 -16.77 -11.77
C LEU A 229 -1.92 -16.58 -13.24
N SER A 230 -2.34 -15.37 -13.62
CA SER A 230 -2.69 -15.07 -15.01
C SER A 230 -1.46 -15.05 -15.93
N ASN A 231 -0.32 -14.53 -15.45
CA ASN A 231 0.92 -14.50 -16.23
C ASN A 231 1.51 -15.89 -16.44
N PHE A 232 1.35 -16.82 -15.49
CA PHE A 232 1.84 -18.20 -15.65
C PHE A 232 1.05 -19.01 -16.69
N LYS A 233 -0.25 -18.70 -16.87
CA LYS A 233 -1.05 -19.34 -17.93
C LYS A 233 -0.62 -18.91 -19.33
N ASP A 234 0.02 -17.75 -19.47
CA ASP A 234 0.54 -17.26 -20.75
C ASP A 234 1.91 -17.86 -21.12
N THR A 235 2.62 -18.49 -20.16
CA THR A 235 3.96 -19.09 -20.39
C THR A 235 3.95 -20.62 -20.54
N LEU A 236 2.78 -21.25 -20.48
CA LEU A 236 2.55 -22.67 -20.77
C LEU A 236 1.94 -22.83 -22.16
#